data_AF-A0A954RHF6-F1
#
_entry.id   AF-A0A954RHF6-F1
#
_cell.length_a   1.000
_cell.length_b   1.000
_cell.length_c   1.000
_cell.angle_alpha   90.00
_cell.angle_beta   90.00
_cell.angle_gamma   90.00
#
_symmetry.space_group_name_H-M   'P 1'
#
loop_
_entity.id
_entity.type
_entity.pdbx_description
1 polymer ?
#
loop_
_entity_poly.entity_id
_entity_poly.type
_entity_poly.pdbx_seq_one_letter_code
_entity_poly.pdbx_strand_id
1 'polypeptide(L)' 'RVLLSLNTDKFNVERGARNDNDYAISWIRNYEKGRVFYTVLGHNDFIFWNPEILKHDLAGLQFVLGDLSADAQP' A
#
# COMPACT_ATOMS: atom_id res chain seq x y z
N ARG A 1 -3.34 -4.13 -7.40
CA ARG A 1 -2.62 -2.89 -7.77
C ARG A 1 -1.65 -2.41 -6.67
N VAL A 2 -0.38 -2.21 -7.01
CA VAL A 2 0.63 -1.60 -6.12
C VAL A 2 0.49 -0.07 -6.13
N LEU A 3 0.62 0.56 -4.96
CA LEU A 3 0.55 2.02 -4.77
C LEU A 3 1.91 2.62 -4.45
N LEU A 4 2.72 1.92 -3.66
CA LEU A 4 4.06 2.35 -3.24
C LEU A 4 5.01 1.16 -3.26
N SER A 5 6.20 1.39 -3.82
CA SER A 5 7.30 0.43 -3.93
C SER A 5 8.58 1.00 -3.34
N LEU A 6 9.40 0.15 -2.72
CA LEU A 6 10.77 0.53 -2.37
C LEU A 6 11.71 0.30 -3.56
N ASN A 7 12.62 1.26 -3.78
CA ASN A 7 13.77 1.02 -4.65
C ASN A 7 14.75 0.09 -3.92
N THR A 8 15.01 -1.07 -4.50
CA THR A 8 15.84 -2.14 -3.93
C THR A 8 17.29 -2.13 -4.43
N ASP A 9 17.70 -1.16 -5.24
CA ASP A 9 19.05 -1.09 -5.82
C ASP A 9 20.16 -1.02 -4.76
N LYS A 10 19.80 -0.65 -3.52
CA LYS A 10 20.73 -0.38 -2.41
C LYS A 10 20.63 -1.35 -1.24
N PHE A 11 19.79 -2.39 -1.30
CA PHE A 11 19.71 -3.37 -0.22
C PHE A 11 19.25 -4.75 -0.70
N ASN A 12 19.74 -5.81 -0.05
CA ASN A 12 19.39 -7.18 -0.39
C ASN A 12 17.97 -7.51 0.11
N VAL A 13 17.10 -7.95 -0.79
CA VAL A 13 15.72 -8.36 -0.46
C VAL A 13 15.71 -9.85 -0.17
N GLU A 14 16.12 -10.24 1.04
CA GLU A 14 16.08 -11.66 1.44
C GLU A 14 14.67 -12.14 1.81
N ARG A 15 13.80 -11.23 2.26
CA ARG A 15 12.42 -11.50 2.68
C ARG A 15 11.45 -10.62 1.92
N GLY A 16 10.38 -11.21 1.39
CA GLY A 16 9.37 -10.49 0.62
C GLY A 16 9.71 -10.31 -0.86
N ALA A 17 10.69 -11.07 -1.37
CA ALA A 17 11.00 -11.10 -2.80
C ALA A 17 9.79 -11.57 -3.61
N ARG A 18 9.46 -10.80 -4.64
CA ARG A 18 8.38 -11.09 -5.60
C ARG A 18 8.98 -11.43 -6.96
N ASN A 19 8.23 -12.20 -7.76
CA ASN A 19 8.66 -12.61 -9.10
C ASN A 19 8.83 -11.43 -10.07
N ASP A 20 8.21 -10.29 -9.79
CA ASP A 20 8.29 -9.05 -10.58
C ASP A 20 9.45 -8.13 -10.15
N ASN A 21 10.31 -8.59 -9.23
CA ASN A 21 11.38 -7.80 -8.60
C ASN A 21 10.89 -6.51 -7.92
N ASP A 22 9.59 -6.40 -7.64
CA ASP A 22 9.03 -5.27 -6.90
C ASP A 22 9.07 -5.53 -5.38
N TYR A 23 9.17 -4.45 -4.61
CA TYR A 23 9.02 -4.47 -3.16
C TYR A 23 7.86 -3.56 -2.75
N ALA A 24 6.65 -4.06 -2.95
CA ALA A 24 5.42 -3.35 -2.65
C ALA A 24 5.23 -3.15 -1.14
N ILE A 25 5.14 -1.88 -0.73
CA ILE A 25 4.92 -1.48 0.67
C ILE A 25 3.53 -0.92 0.95
N SER A 26 2.77 -0.60 -0.11
CA SER A 26 1.33 -0.35 -0.02
C SER A 26 0.64 -0.76 -1.31
N TRP A 27 -0.54 -1.37 -1.19
CA TRP A 27 -1.30 -1.89 -2.33
C TRP A 27 -2.80 -2.00 -2.00
N ILE A 28 -3.60 -2.11 -3.06
CA ILE A 28 -5.02 -2.46 -2.99
C ILE A 28 -5.31 -3.70 -3.83
N ARG A 29 -6.29 -4.49 -3.38
CA ARG A 29 -6.74 -5.70 -4.07
C ARG A 29 -8.22 -5.97 -3.77
N ASN A 30 -8.95 -6.44 -4.77
CA ASN A 30 -10.24 -7.10 -4.55
C ASN A 30 -10.02 -8.55 -4.07
N TYR A 31 -10.66 -8.92 -2.97
CA TYR A 31 -10.68 -10.28 -2.46
C TYR A 31 -12.13 -10.74 -2.31
N GLU A 32 -12.56 -11.64 -3.20
CA GLU A 32 -13.96 -12.00 -3.38
C GLU A 32 -14.85 -10.76 -3.54
N LYS A 33 -15.80 -10.54 -2.64
CA LYS A 33 -16.69 -9.36 -2.60
C LYS A 33 -16.13 -8.20 -1.77
N GLY A 34 -14.96 -8.39 -1.14
CA GLY A 34 -14.30 -7.43 -0.27
C GLY A 34 -13.23 -6.60 -1.00
N ARG A 35 -12.94 -5.44 -0.42
CA ARG A 35 -11.85 -4.55 -0.83
C ARG A 35 -10.79 -4.55 0.26
N VAL A 36 -9.53 -4.78 -0.13
CA VAL A 36 -8.38 -4.82 0.78
C VAL A 36 -7.47 -3.65 0.45
N PHE A 37 -7.14 -2.88 1.48
CA PHE A 37 -6.07 -1.90 1.48
C PHE A 37 -4.99 -2.35 2.47
N TYR A 38 -3.73 -2.33 2.04
CA TYR A 38 -2.57 -2.65 2.87
C TYR A 38 -1.55 -1.52 2.77
N THR A 39 -0.94 -1.16 3.90
CA THR A 39 0.20 -0.24 3.99
C THR A 39 1.10 -0.65 5.16
N VAL A 40 2.41 -0.56 4.98
CA VAL A 40 3.40 -0.79 6.06
C VAL A 40 3.74 0.51 6.83
N LEU A 41 3.27 1.66 6.35
CA LEU A 41 3.52 2.95 7.00
C LEU A 41 2.80 2.98 8.36
N GLY A 42 3.49 3.48 9.40
CA GLY A 42 2.89 3.68 10.72
C GLY A 42 3.67 3.11 11.90
N HIS A 43 4.91 2.65 11.70
CA HIS A 43 5.74 2.12 12.79
C HIS A 43 6.05 3.17 13.88
N ASN A 44 6.37 4.39 13.47
CA ASN A 44 6.68 5.51 14.39
C ASN A 44 5.49 6.46 14.47
N ASP A 45 5.34 7.12 15.62
CA ASP A 45 4.27 8.09 15.87
C ASP A 45 4.24 9.24 14.85
N PHE A 46 5.38 9.88 14.58
CA PHE A 46 5.48 11.03 13.69
C PHE A 46 4.98 10.78 12.25
N ILE A 47 4.83 9.51 11.85
CA ILE A 47 4.25 9.14 10.56
C ILE A 47 2.83 9.69 10.44
N PHE A 48 2.05 9.66 11.53
CA PHE A 48 0.67 10.16 11.56
C PHE A 48 0.58 11.69 11.66
N TRP A 49 1.71 12.40 11.61
CA TRP A 49 1.77 13.87 11.53
C TRP A 49 2.14 14.32 10.11
N ASN A 50 2.49 13.39 9.21
CA ASN A 50 2.80 13.72 7.83
C ASN A 50 1.49 13.82 7.01
N PRO A 51 1.17 15.00 6.45
CA PRO A 51 -0.08 15.20 5.72
C PRO A 51 -0.21 14.32 4.47
N GLU A 52 0.89 13.95 3.80
CA GLU A 52 0.82 13.09 2.62
C GLU A 52 0.51 11.64 3.00
N ILE A 53 0.98 11.18 4.16
CA ILE A 53 0.67 9.84 4.67
C ILE A 53 -0.78 9.77 5.13
N LEU A 54 -1.25 10.80 5.86
CA LEU A 54 -2.65 10.89 6.26
C LEU A 54 -3.61 10.90 5.05
N LYS A 55 -3.26 11.60 3.97
CA LYS A 55 -4.03 11.59 2.72
C LYS A 55 -4.06 10.19 2.08
N HIS A 56 -2.92 9.50 2.06
CA HIS A 56 -2.81 8.13 1.54
C HIS A 56 -3.69 7.15 2.33
N ASP A 57 -3.63 7.21 3.66
CA ASP A 57 -4.43 6.36 4.54
C ASP A 57 -5.92 6.65 4.40
N LEU A 58 -6.31 7.93 4.33
CA LEU A 58 -7.70 8.32 4.08
C LEU A 58 -8.21 7.79 2.74
N ALA A 59 -7.43 7.91 1.67
CA ALA A 59 -7.80 7.38 0.35
C ALA A 59 -7.95 5.84 0.38
N GLY A 60 -7.05 5.15 1.09
CA GLY A 60 -7.15 3.69 1.29
C GLY A 60 -8.41 3.28 2.05
N LEU A 61 -8.76 4.00 3.12
CA LEU A 61 -9.99 3.79 3.88
C LEU A 61 -11.23 4.06 3.04
N GLN A 62 -11.26 5.18 2.31
CA GLN A 62 -12.34 5.51 1.38
C GLN A 62 -12.50 4.45 0.28
N PHE A 63 -11.40 3.88 -0.22
CA PHE A 63 -11.47 2.75 -1.15
C PHE A 63 -12.14 1.53 -0.51
N VAL A 64 -11.72 1.12 0.70
CA VAL A 64 -12.30 -0.04 1.39
C VAL A 64 -13.79 0.18 1.66
N LEU A 65 -14.18 1.37 2.09
CA LEU A 65 -15.58 1.75 2.34
C LEU A 65 -16.40 1.92 1.06
N GLY A 66 -15.75 2.22 -0.07
CA GLY A 66 -16.37 2.36 -1.38
C GLY A 66 -16.68 3.79 -1.79
N ASP A 67 -16.24 4.75 -1.01
CA ASP A 67 -16.34 6.18 -1.29
C ASP A 67 -15.39 6.59 -2.44
N LEU A 68 -14.31 5.83 -2.64
CA LEU A 68 -13.33 6.04 -3.71
C LEU A 68 -13.22 4.81 -4.61
N SER A 69 -13.48 5.00 -5.91
CA SER A 69 -13.27 3.97 -6.92
C SER A 69 -11.81 3.90 -7.34
N ALA A 70 -11.25 2.69 -7.39
CA ALA A 70 -9.91 2.43 -7.89
C ALA A 70 -9.84 1.06 -8.57
N ASP A 71 -8.99 0.95 -9.59
CA ASP A 71 -8.70 -0.34 -10.21
C ASP A 71 -7.83 -1.18 -9.26
N ALA A 72 -8.46 -2.20 -8.67
CA ALA A 72 -7.85 -3.09 -7.70
C ALA A 72 -7.69 -4.52 -8.25
N GLN A 73 -7.69 -4.68 -9.57
CA GLN A 73 -7.35 -5.95 -10.20
C GLN A 73 -5.85 -6.28 -9.97
N PRO A 74 -5.49 -7.58 -10.00
CA PRO A 74 -4.10 -8.04 -9.88
C PRO A 74 -3.20 -7.48 -10.97
#